data_AF-A0A3A5RE60-F1
#
_entry.id   AF-A0A3A5RE60-F1
#
_cell.length_a   1.000
_cell.length_b   1.000
_cell.length_c   1.000
_cell.angle_alpha   90.00
_cell.angle_beta   90.00
_cell.angle_gamma   90.00
#
_symmetry.space_group_name_H-M   'P 1'
#
loop_
_entity.id
_entity.type
_entity.pdbx_description
1 polymer ?
#
loop_
_entity_poly.entity_id
_entity_poly.type
_entity_poly.pdbx_seq_one_letter_code
_entity_poly.pdbx_strand_id
1 'polypeptide(L)'
;MRVRKLGFLLALLLLLTAPLSRVQAAKLVAQYGAKGRRVEEVQSMLHELKLYRGEIDGEFGKGTKEAVLSFQKKQGKKLTGSVDWPLYNLMSKKSGLSFGRYRKIWTMEASAYSPQDPGVGRMTSTGRVLRKGIVATDPYIIPMGTKLYIMGYGEAVAADVGSAIKGNRIDLAFMSRREALEWGRRRVTVYIL
;
A
#
# COMPACT_ATOMS: atom_id res chain seq x y z
N MET A 1 68.12 44.70 40.71
CA MET A 1 66.99 45.38 41.39
C MET A 1 65.77 45.33 40.47
N ARG A 2 64.62 44.82 40.96
CA ARG A 2 63.22 45.28 40.69
C ARG A 2 62.72 45.36 39.22
N VAL A 3 61.52 44.95 38.80
CA VAL A 3 60.35 44.26 39.38
C VAL A 3 59.39 43.86 38.23
N ARG A 4 58.59 42.82 38.51
CA ARG A 4 57.12 42.64 38.26
C ARG A 4 56.55 42.13 36.92
N LYS A 5 55.80 41.03 37.12
CA LYS A 5 54.76 40.32 36.35
C LYS A 5 53.63 41.22 35.83
N LEU A 6 53.02 40.85 34.69
CA LEU A 6 51.57 40.76 34.36
C LEU A 6 51.46 40.61 32.81
N GLY A 7 50.54 39.89 32.17
CA GLY A 7 49.34 39.19 32.58
C GLY A 7 48.65 38.62 31.32
N PHE A 8 47.84 37.60 31.53
CA PHE A 8 46.95 36.87 30.62
C PHE A 8 46.37 37.63 29.41
N LEU A 9 46.31 36.95 28.26
CA LEU A 9 45.08 36.92 27.46
C LEU A 9 44.96 35.60 26.68
N LEU A 10 44.35 34.63 27.34
CA LEU A 10 43.78 33.43 26.75
C LEU A 10 42.46 33.85 26.06
N ALA A 11 42.51 34.21 24.78
CA ALA A 11 41.31 34.35 23.97
C ALA A 11 41.14 33.11 23.11
N LEU A 12 40.83 31.98 23.76
CA LEU A 12 40.34 30.78 23.09
C LEU A 12 38.90 31.06 22.64
N LEU A 13 38.74 31.78 21.55
CA LEU A 13 37.46 31.91 20.85
C LEU A 13 37.18 30.58 20.14
N LEU A 14 36.73 29.61 20.92
CA LEU A 14 36.13 28.37 20.39
C LEU A 14 34.80 28.79 19.75
N LEU A 15 34.88 29.22 18.49
CA LEU A 15 33.73 29.38 17.61
C LEU A 15 33.00 28.02 17.59
N LEU A 16 31.96 27.93 18.41
CA LEU A 16 30.91 26.92 18.35
C LEU A 16 30.13 27.09 17.04
N THR A 17 30.79 26.90 15.91
CA THR A 17 30.11 26.69 14.63
C THR A 17 29.86 25.20 14.47
N ALA A 18 29.11 24.61 15.41
CA ALA A 18 28.39 23.41 15.05
C ALA A 18 27.34 23.87 14.04
N PRO A 19 27.37 23.43 12.76
CA PRO A 19 26.23 23.65 11.90
C PRO A 19 25.05 22.98 12.61
N LEU A 20 24.03 23.77 12.95
CA LEU A 20 22.70 23.23 13.20
C LEU A 20 22.29 22.55 11.89
N SER A 21 22.65 21.29 11.74
CA SER A 21 22.05 20.41 10.76
C SER A 21 20.60 20.35 11.16
N ARG A 22 19.80 21.21 10.52
CA ARG A 22 18.36 21.18 10.62
C ARG A 22 17.97 19.83 10.02
N VAL A 23 17.83 18.82 10.87
CA VAL A 23 17.25 17.54 10.49
C VAL A 23 15.84 17.91 10.04
N GLN A 24 15.67 18.06 8.72
CA GLN A 24 14.38 18.32 8.14
C GLN A 24 13.51 17.13 8.55
N ALA A 25 12.49 17.38 9.37
CA ALA A 25 11.60 16.31 9.81
C ALA A 25 11.08 15.59 8.55
N ALA A 26 11.36 14.29 8.45
CA ALA A 26 10.98 13.52 7.27
C ALA A 26 9.46 13.65 7.07
N LYS A 27 9.04 14.10 5.89
CA LYS A 27 7.63 14.29 5.57
C LYS A 27 6.90 12.94 5.74
N LEU A 28 5.95 12.91 6.66
CA LEU A 28 5.19 11.71 6.98
C LEU A 28 4.20 11.39 5.85
N VAL A 29 4.10 10.09 5.56
CA VAL A 29 3.10 9.50 4.66
C VAL A 29 1.90 9.02 5.47
N ALA A 30 2.16 8.34 6.59
CA ALA A 30 1.11 7.84 7.47
C ALA A 30 1.64 7.65 8.90
N GLN A 31 0.77 7.82 9.89
CA GLN A 31 1.09 7.63 11.31
C GLN A 31 -0.15 7.20 12.07
N TYR A 32 0.02 6.79 13.33
CA TYR A 32 -1.10 6.40 14.20
C TYR A 32 -2.21 7.46 14.23
N GLY A 33 -3.45 7.02 14.05
CA GLY A 33 -4.65 7.86 13.95
C GLY A 33 -4.92 8.45 12.56
N ALA A 34 -3.98 8.34 11.61
CA ALA A 34 -4.24 8.74 10.22
C ALA A 34 -5.30 7.84 9.58
N LYS A 35 -6.03 8.39 8.60
CA LYS A 35 -7.00 7.65 7.80
C LYS A 35 -6.82 7.90 6.30
N GLY A 36 -7.35 6.98 5.49
CA GLY A 36 -7.49 7.10 4.04
C GLY A 36 -6.41 6.38 3.22
N ARG A 37 -6.35 6.70 1.93
CA ARG A 37 -5.66 5.89 0.92
C ARG A 37 -4.19 5.57 1.21
N ARG A 38 -3.42 6.52 1.76
CA ARG A 38 -2.02 6.26 2.11
C ARG A 38 -1.87 5.19 3.19
N VAL A 39 -2.84 5.09 4.09
CA VAL A 39 -2.89 4.04 5.11
C VAL A 39 -3.24 2.70 4.46
N GLU A 40 -4.21 2.67 3.54
CA GLU A 40 -4.59 1.47 2.81
C GLU A 40 -3.41 0.91 1.99
N GLU A 41 -2.64 1.78 1.33
CA GLU A 41 -1.41 1.42 0.61
C GLU A 41 -0.36 0.83 1.56
N VAL A 42 -0.16 1.44 2.73
CA VAL A 42 0.75 0.94 3.78
C VAL A 42 0.31 -0.43 4.29
N GLN A 43 -0.97 -0.60 4.62
CA GLN A 43 -1.54 -1.88 5.06
C GLN A 43 -1.42 -2.95 3.97
N SER A 44 -1.67 -2.60 2.71
CA SER A 44 -1.52 -3.48 1.55
C SER A 44 -0.08 -3.98 1.41
N MET A 45 0.91 -3.07 1.48
CA MET A 45 2.33 -3.45 1.43
C MET A 45 2.73 -4.34 2.61
N LEU A 46 2.26 -4.03 3.82
CA LEU A 46 2.53 -4.85 5.00
C LEU A 46 1.87 -6.24 4.93
N HIS A 47 0.69 -6.32 4.34
CA HIS A 47 -0.02 -7.57 4.10
C HIS A 47 0.75 -8.45 3.11
N GLU A 48 1.26 -7.90 2.01
CA GLU A 48 2.11 -8.64 1.08
C GLU A 48 3.42 -9.11 1.74
N LEU A 49 3.98 -8.27 2.61
CA LEU A 49 5.16 -8.61 3.41
C LEU A 49 4.87 -9.62 4.54
N LYS A 50 3.63 -10.07 4.70
CA LYS A 50 3.15 -10.98 5.75
C LYS A 50 3.37 -10.45 7.17
N LEU A 51 3.43 -9.13 7.31
CA LEU A 51 3.59 -8.43 8.60
C LEU A 51 2.28 -7.88 9.16
N TYR A 52 1.22 -7.86 8.34
CA TYR A 52 -0.10 -7.41 8.74
C TYR A 52 -1.16 -8.41 8.27
N ARG A 53 -2.05 -8.81 9.18
CA ARG A 53 -3.14 -9.78 8.95
C ARG A 53 -4.52 -9.18 9.22
N GLY A 54 -4.58 -7.88 9.55
CA GLY A 54 -5.84 -7.17 9.74
C GLY A 54 -6.47 -6.77 8.41
N GLU A 55 -7.64 -6.15 8.49
CA GLU A 55 -8.34 -5.60 7.32
C GLU A 55 -7.61 -4.38 6.75
N ILE A 56 -7.68 -4.21 5.44
CA ILE A 56 -7.17 -3.01 4.76
C ILE A 56 -8.30 -1.96 4.80
N ASP A 57 -8.51 -1.40 5.99
CA ASP A 57 -9.60 -0.48 6.33
C ASP A 57 -9.23 1.00 6.15
N GLY A 58 -7.95 1.28 5.87
CA GLY A 58 -7.44 2.64 5.75
C GLY A 58 -7.38 3.39 7.08
N GLU A 59 -7.44 2.71 8.22
CA GLU A 59 -7.28 3.29 9.54
C GLU A 59 -5.95 2.87 10.17
N PHE A 60 -5.11 3.86 10.51
CA PHE A 60 -3.79 3.57 11.08
C PHE A 60 -3.95 3.35 12.59
N GLY A 61 -4.48 2.18 12.95
CA GLY A 61 -4.68 1.76 14.32
C GLY A 61 -3.47 1.06 14.93
N LYS A 62 -3.74 0.36 16.05
CA LYS A 62 -2.72 -0.39 16.81
C LYS A 62 -2.05 -1.46 15.95
N GLY A 63 -2.84 -2.29 15.26
CA GLY A 63 -2.30 -3.37 14.42
C GLY A 63 -1.40 -2.87 13.29
N THR A 64 -1.77 -1.77 12.62
CA THR A 64 -0.94 -1.16 11.58
C THR A 64 0.36 -0.62 12.14
N LYS A 65 0.31 0.05 13.30
CA LYS A 65 1.52 0.53 14.00
C LYS A 65 2.47 -0.60 14.37
N GLU A 66 1.96 -1.70 14.92
CA GLU A 66 2.75 -2.88 15.27
C GLU A 66 3.41 -3.52 14.05
N ALA A 67 2.68 -3.61 12.93
CA ALA A 67 3.23 -4.09 11.66
C ALA A 67 4.32 -3.17 11.11
N VAL A 68 4.15 -1.84 11.18
CA VAL A 68 5.18 -0.87 10.79
C VAL A 68 6.42 -1.00 11.67
N LEU A 69 6.25 -1.11 12.99
CA LEU A 69 7.37 -1.32 13.93
C LEU A 69 8.11 -2.62 13.60
N SER A 70 7.38 -3.69 13.28
CA SER A 70 7.96 -4.97 12.89
C SER A 70 8.76 -4.87 11.60
N PHE A 71 8.25 -4.13 10.60
CA PHE A 71 8.98 -3.84 9.38
C PHE A 71 10.25 -3.03 9.65
N GLN A 72 10.15 -1.94 10.41
CA GLN A 72 11.29 -1.09 10.78
C GLN A 72 12.38 -1.90 11.50
N LYS A 73 12.00 -2.75 12.48
CA LYS A 73 12.91 -3.66 13.18
C LYS A 73 13.63 -4.59 12.20
N LYS A 74 12.88 -5.23 11.29
CA LYS A 74 13.43 -6.13 10.26
C LYS A 74 14.37 -5.42 9.28
N GLN A 75 14.18 -4.12 9.05
CA GLN A 75 15.04 -3.30 8.18
C GLN A 75 16.18 -2.58 8.94
N GLY A 76 16.34 -2.81 10.25
CA GLY A 76 17.34 -2.12 11.06
C GLY A 76 17.13 -0.59 11.11
N LYS A 77 15.87 -0.13 11.03
CA LYS A 77 15.50 1.28 11.07
C LYS A 77 15.08 1.70 12.47
N LYS A 78 15.13 3.02 12.74
CA LYS A 78 14.57 3.61 13.96
C LYS A 78 13.10 3.22 14.09
N LEU A 79 12.71 2.74 15.27
CA LEU A 79 11.36 2.26 15.57
C LEU A 79 10.41 3.44 15.85
N THR A 80 10.09 4.23 14.83
CA THR A 80 9.21 5.40 14.98
C THR A 80 7.73 5.00 15.06
N GLY A 81 7.35 3.85 14.50
CA GLY A 81 5.95 3.43 14.36
C GLY A 81 5.13 4.28 13.37
N SER A 82 5.79 5.20 12.67
CA SER A 82 5.23 6.03 11.60
C SER A 82 5.94 5.73 10.29
N VAL A 83 5.28 6.05 9.18
CA VAL A 83 5.80 5.84 7.83
C VAL A 83 6.12 7.20 7.21
N ASP A 84 7.39 7.43 6.92
CA ASP A 84 7.88 8.52 6.09
C ASP A 84 8.08 8.06 4.63
N TRP A 85 8.38 9.00 3.73
CA TRP A 85 8.61 8.67 2.31
C TRP A 85 9.76 7.66 2.07
N PRO A 86 10.93 7.78 2.71
CA PRO A 86 11.98 6.77 2.59
C PRO A 86 11.52 5.36 2.99
N LEU A 87 10.81 5.23 4.12
CA LEU A 87 10.29 3.94 4.56
C LEU A 87 9.20 3.43 3.61
N TYR A 88 8.29 4.30 3.18
CA TYR A 88 7.23 3.98 2.22
C TYR A 88 7.80 3.40 0.91
N ASN A 89 8.81 4.06 0.33
CA ASN A 89 9.47 3.61 -0.89
C ASN A 89 10.19 2.26 -0.68
N LEU A 90 10.78 2.05 0.49
CA LEU A 90 11.39 0.77 0.84
C LEU A 90 10.33 -0.35 0.97
N MET A 91 9.20 -0.06 1.62
CA MET A 91 8.06 -0.99 1.72
C MET A 91 7.53 -1.35 0.34
N SER A 92 7.38 -0.36 -0.55
CA SER A 92 6.95 -0.56 -1.93
C SER A 92 7.91 -1.48 -2.69
N LYS A 93 9.23 -1.20 -2.61
CA LYS A 93 10.25 -2.06 -3.23
C LYS A 93 10.25 -3.49 -2.68
N LYS A 94 10.06 -3.67 -1.37
CA LYS A 94 10.11 -4.99 -0.71
C LYS A 94 8.83 -5.81 -0.91
N SER A 95 7.68 -5.15 -0.97
CA SER A 95 6.39 -5.81 -1.22
C SER A 95 6.15 -6.11 -2.71
N GLY A 96 6.83 -5.39 -3.61
CA GLY A 96 6.55 -5.43 -5.04
C GLY A 96 5.38 -4.53 -5.47
N LEU A 97 4.62 -3.97 -4.52
CA LEU A 97 3.51 -3.07 -4.81
C LEU A 97 4.01 -1.64 -5.02
N SER A 98 3.79 -1.10 -6.21
CA SER A 98 4.21 0.26 -6.58
C SER A 98 3.02 1.20 -6.83
N PHE A 99 2.43 1.68 -5.74
CA PHE A 99 1.37 2.69 -5.80
C PHE A 99 1.87 4.09 -6.19
N GLY A 100 3.15 4.27 -6.53
CA GLY A 100 3.66 5.54 -7.07
C GLY A 100 3.66 5.61 -8.59
N ARG A 101 3.47 4.46 -9.29
CA ARG A 101 3.66 4.32 -10.74
C ARG A 101 2.41 3.88 -11.50
N TYR A 102 1.26 3.84 -10.84
CA TYR A 102 0.01 3.44 -11.50
C TYR A 102 -0.38 4.45 -12.58
N ARG A 103 -1.02 3.96 -13.64
CA ARG A 103 -1.52 4.80 -14.75
C ARG A 103 -2.81 5.53 -14.37
N LYS A 104 -3.67 4.87 -13.59
CA LYS A 104 -4.97 5.39 -13.17
C LYS A 104 -5.46 4.73 -11.89
N ILE A 105 -6.24 5.45 -11.09
CA ILE A 105 -7.00 4.91 -9.96
C ILE A 105 -8.48 5.05 -10.28
N TRP A 106 -9.23 3.99 -10.01
CA TRP A 106 -10.68 4.01 -10.04
C TRP A 106 -11.26 3.60 -8.69
N THR A 107 -12.41 4.17 -8.34
CA THR A 107 -13.30 3.60 -7.32
C THR A 107 -14.42 2.88 -8.05
N MET A 108 -14.54 1.58 -7.86
CA MET A 108 -15.48 0.72 -8.60
C MET A 108 -16.42 -0.01 -7.65
N GLU A 109 -17.63 -0.32 -8.11
CA GLU A 109 -18.54 -1.27 -7.45
C GLU A 109 -18.07 -2.68 -7.77
N ALA A 110 -17.54 -3.38 -6.77
CA ALA A 110 -17.08 -4.76 -6.88
C ALA A 110 -18.15 -5.73 -6.40
N SER A 111 -18.39 -6.76 -7.20
CA SER A 111 -19.01 -8.02 -6.79
C SER A 111 -17.98 -9.15 -6.80
N ALA A 112 -18.43 -10.35 -6.46
CA ALA A 112 -17.64 -11.56 -6.53
C ALA A 112 -18.44 -12.69 -7.14
N TYR A 113 -17.73 -13.56 -7.85
CA TYR A 113 -18.29 -14.77 -8.48
C TYR A 113 -17.30 -15.92 -8.38
N SER A 114 -17.79 -17.14 -8.55
CA SER A 114 -16.99 -18.35 -8.47
C SER A 114 -17.44 -19.40 -9.49
N PRO A 115 -16.58 -20.36 -9.88
CA PRO A 115 -16.98 -21.48 -10.73
C PRO A 115 -18.04 -22.41 -10.08
N GLN A 116 -18.38 -22.21 -8.80
CA GLN A 116 -19.40 -22.97 -8.09
C GLN A 116 -20.79 -22.31 -8.17
N ASP A 117 -20.88 -21.09 -8.70
CA ASP A 117 -22.14 -20.38 -8.85
C ASP A 117 -22.93 -20.92 -10.06
N PRO A 118 -24.27 -21.02 -9.95
CA PRO A 118 -25.10 -21.50 -11.06
C PRO A 118 -24.88 -20.69 -12.33
N GLY A 119 -24.61 -21.36 -13.44
CA GLY A 119 -24.40 -20.73 -14.74
C GLY A 119 -22.99 -20.15 -14.97
N VAL A 120 -22.06 -20.30 -14.02
CA VAL A 120 -20.66 -19.87 -14.21
C VAL A 120 -19.82 -21.02 -14.75
N GLY A 121 -19.24 -20.81 -15.93
CA GLY A 121 -18.29 -21.74 -16.53
C GLY A 121 -16.89 -21.66 -15.92
N ARG A 122 -16.06 -22.67 -16.19
CA ARG A 122 -14.64 -22.68 -15.75
C ARG A 122 -13.72 -21.88 -16.66
N MET A 123 -14.22 -21.35 -17.77
CA MET A 123 -13.47 -20.61 -18.77
C MET A 123 -13.96 -19.17 -18.84
N THR A 124 -13.02 -18.22 -18.92
CA THR A 124 -13.32 -16.80 -19.07
C THR A 124 -13.53 -16.43 -20.54
N SER A 125 -14.03 -15.22 -20.80
CA SER A 125 -14.21 -14.71 -22.17
C SER A 125 -12.92 -14.65 -23.00
N THR A 126 -11.76 -14.55 -22.35
CA THR A 126 -10.44 -14.59 -23.01
C THR A 126 -9.85 -15.99 -23.12
N GLY A 127 -10.62 -17.03 -22.78
CA GLY A 127 -10.20 -18.43 -22.86
C GLY A 127 -9.28 -18.89 -21.73
N ARG A 128 -9.20 -18.16 -20.61
CA ARG A 128 -8.41 -18.57 -19.44
C ARG A 128 -9.23 -19.45 -18.51
N VAL A 129 -8.57 -20.36 -17.82
CA VAL A 129 -9.20 -21.09 -16.71
C VAL A 129 -9.44 -20.13 -15.55
N LEU A 130 -10.68 -20.10 -15.06
CA LEU A 130 -11.10 -19.25 -13.96
C LEU A 130 -10.29 -19.58 -12.70
N ARG A 131 -9.70 -18.54 -12.11
CA ARG A 131 -8.97 -18.61 -10.85
C ARG A 131 -8.95 -17.26 -10.14
N LYS A 132 -8.65 -17.27 -8.84
CA LYS A 132 -8.36 -16.02 -8.11
C LYS A 132 -7.24 -15.23 -8.82
N GLY A 133 -7.45 -13.92 -8.93
CA GLY A 133 -6.64 -13.00 -9.72
C GLY A 133 -7.18 -12.73 -11.13
N ILE A 134 -8.30 -13.36 -11.51
CA ILE A 134 -9.05 -12.98 -12.72
C ILE A 134 -10.22 -12.08 -12.32
N VAL A 135 -10.49 -11.06 -13.14
CA VAL A 135 -11.65 -10.20 -12.95
C VAL A 135 -12.40 -9.97 -14.25
N ALA A 136 -13.72 -9.86 -14.13
CA ALA A 136 -14.57 -9.38 -15.20
C ALA A 136 -14.62 -7.85 -15.16
N THR A 137 -14.47 -7.20 -16.31
CA THR A 137 -14.48 -5.74 -16.42
C THR A 137 -15.23 -5.28 -17.67
N ASP A 138 -15.57 -3.99 -17.72
CA ASP A 138 -15.98 -3.34 -18.95
C ASP A 138 -14.74 -3.06 -19.83
N PRO A 139 -14.58 -3.71 -21.01
CA PRO A 139 -13.39 -3.57 -21.84
C PRO A 139 -13.18 -2.15 -22.40
N TYR A 140 -14.23 -1.31 -22.45
CA TYR A 140 -14.09 0.08 -22.89
C TYR A 140 -13.46 0.98 -21.83
N ILE A 141 -13.52 0.58 -20.55
CA ILE A 141 -12.94 1.32 -19.42
C ILE A 141 -11.62 0.67 -18.97
N ILE A 142 -11.60 -0.66 -18.89
CA ILE A 142 -10.42 -1.47 -18.55
C ILE A 142 -10.24 -2.53 -19.63
N PRO A 143 -9.36 -2.31 -20.62
CA PRO A 143 -9.11 -3.28 -21.69
C PRO A 143 -8.65 -4.64 -21.16
N MET A 144 -9.01 -5.71 -21.87
CA MET A 144 -8.55 -7.06 -21.53
C MET A 144 -7.02 -7.16 -21.52
N GLY A 145 -6.48 -7.98 -20.62
CA GLY A 145 -5.04 -8.12 -20.35
C GLY A 145 -4.47 -7.08 -19.39
N THR A 146 -5.21 -6.04 -19.04
CA THR A 146 -4.76 -5.01 -18.09
C THR A 146 -4.46 -5.64 -16.72
N LYS A 147 -3.27 -5.33 -16.18
CA LYS A 147 -2.88 -5.71 -14.81
C LYS A 147 -3.39 -4.69 -13.81
N LEU A 148 -3.89 -5.19 -12.69
CA LEU A 148 -4.58 -4.42 -11.67
C LEU A 148 -4.05 -4.77 -10.29
N TYR A 149 -4.14 -3.83 -9.37
CA TYR A 149 -4.17 -4.13 -7.94
C TYR A 149 -5.49 -3.64 -7.34
N ILE A 150 -6.24 -4.56 -6.74
CA ILE A 150 -7.55 -4.26 -6.16
C ILE A 150 -7.41 -4.37 -4.67
N MET A 151 -7.59 -3.25 -3.96
CA MET A 151 -7.41 -3.24 -2.52
C MET A 151 -8.32 -4.23 -1.81
N GLY A 152 -7.75 -4.98 -0.86
CA GLY A 152 -8.43 -6.06 -0.16
C GLY A 152 -8.52 -7.38 -0.93
N TYR A 153 -8.30 -7.39 -2.25
CA TYR A 153 -8.34 -8.60 -3.08
C TYR A 153 -6.95 -9.06 -3.54
N GLY A 154 -6.10 -8.12 -3.96
CA GLY A 154 -4.73 -8.35 -4.43
C GLY A 154 -4.52 -8.06 -5.91
N GLU A 155 -3.44 -8.60 -6.46
CA GLU A 155 -3.12 -8.50 -7.89
C GLU A 155 -4.15 -9.24 -8.76
N ALA A 156 -4.50 -8.64 -9.89
CA ALA A 156 -5.47 -9.18 -10.81
C ALA A 156 -5.17 -8.87 -12.27
N VAL A 157 -5.84 -9.59 -13.17
CA VAL A 157 -5.85 -9.34 -14.61
C VAL A 157 -7.28 -9.26 -15.12
N ALA A 158 -7.58 -8.20 -15.89
CA ALA A 158 -8.82 -8.11 -16.66
C ALA A 158 -8.81 -9.20 -17.73
N ALA A 159 -9.58 -10.26 -17.54
CA ALA A 159 -9.55 -11.41 -18.44
C ALA A 159 -10.93 -12.03 -18.68
N ASP A 160 -11.97 -11.37 -18.20
CA ASP A 160 -13.34 -11.80 -18.38
C ASP A 160 -14.26 -10.60 -18.66
N VAL A 161 -15.45 -10.88 -19.19
CA VAL A 161 -16.51 -9.87 -19.36
C VAL A 161 -17.84 -10.46 -18.88
N GLY A 162 -18.71 -9.59 -18.35
CA GLY A 162 -20.07 -9.97 -17.97
C GLY A 162 -21.08 -8.99 -18.55
N SER A 163 -22.27 -9.47 -18.90
CA SER A 163 -23.34 -8.61 -19.42
C SER A 163 -23.72 -7.49 -18.44
N ALA A 164 -23.71 -7.78 -17.14
CA ALA A 164 -23.99 -6.82 -16.06
C ALA A 164 -22.77 -5.98 -15.63
N ILE A 165 -21.57 -6.31 -16.13
CA ILE A 165 -20.32 -5.65 -15.77
C ILE A 165 -20.03 -4.55 -16.79
N LYS A 166 -20.62 -3.39 -16.54
CA LYS A 166 -20.57 -2.18 -17.38
C LYS A 166 -20.19 -0.96 -16.55
N GLY A 167 -19.46 -0.03 -17.15
CA GLY A 167 -19.03 1.18 -16.46
C GLY A 167 -18.05 0.88 -15.31
N ASN A 168 -18.26 1.56 -14.18
CA ASN A 168 -17.41 1.42 -12.99
C ASN A 168 -17.74 0.16 -12.15
N ARG A 169 -18.07 -0.96 -12.81
CA ARG A 169 -18.32 -2.26 -12.19
C ARG A 169 -17.20 -3.24 -12.48
N ILE A 170 -16.90 -4.06 -11.50
CA ILE A 170 -15.87 -5.10 -11.59
C ILE A 170 -16.35 -6.36 -10.86
N ASP A 171 -16.13 -7.54 -11.43
CA ASP A 171 -16.49 -8.80 -10.77
C ASP A 171 -15.24 -9.60 -10.46
N LEU A 172 -15.07 -9.99 -9.20
CA LEU A 172 -13.83 -10.61 -8.72
C LEU A 172 -13.98 -12.12 -8.65
N ALA A 173 -13.09 -12.86 -9.32
CA ALA A 173 -13.14 -14.31 -9.29
C ALA A 173 -12.63 -14.86 -7.95
N PHE A 174 -13.40 -15.75 -7.33
CA PHE A 174 -12.99 -16.56 -6.18
C PHE A 174 -13.05 -18.04 -6.54
N MET A 175 -12.33 -18.85 -5.78
CA MET A 175 -12.31 -20.30 -6.02
C MET A 175 -13.50 -21.03 -5.37
N SER A 176 -14.15 -20.39 -4.39
CA SER A 176 -15.33 -20.94 -3.73
C SER A 176 -16.47 -19.93 -3.67
N ARG A 177 -17.70 -20.44 -3.72
CA ARG A 177 -18.91 -19.64 -3.55
C ARG A 177 -18.98 -19.00 -2.18
N ARG A 178 -18.47 -19.69 -1.15
CA ARG A 178 -18.40 -19.16 0.22
C ARG A 178 -17.55 -17.89 0.29
N GLU A 179 -16.34 -17.91 -0.26
CA GLU A 179 -15.47 -16.73 -0.28
C GLU A 179 -16.09 -15.57 -1.09
N ALA A 180 -16.76 -15.89 -2.21
CA ALA A 180 -17.46 -14.88 -3.00
C ALA A 180 -18.61 -14.21 -2.21
N LEU A 181 -19.36 -14.99 -1.42
CA LEU A 181 -20.42 -14.48 -0.56
C LEU A 181 -19.87 -13.67 0.63
N GLU A 182 -18.78 -14.13 1.25
CA GLU A 182 -18.06 -13.40 2.31
C GLU A 182 -17.51 -12.06 1.79
N TRP A 183 -17.07 -12.01 0.53
CA TRP A 183 -16.70 -10.76 -0.13
C TRP A 183 -17.93 -9.87 -0.38
N GLY A 184 -19.03 -10.40 -0.88
CA GLY A 184 -20.25 -9.63 -1.12
C GLY A 184 -20.08 -8.46 -2.10
N ARG A 185 -20.99 -7.48 -2.08
CA ARG A 185 -20.89 -6.27 -2.91
C ARG A 185 -20.33 -5.11 -2.10
N ARG A 186 -19.31 -4.45 -2.63
CA ARG A 186 -18.65 -3.32 -1.95
C ARG A 186 -17.96 -2.40 -2.94
N ARG A 187 -17.69 -1.16 -2.54
CA ARG A 187 -16.79 -0.30 -3.33
C ARG A 187 -15.34 -0.66 -3.05
N VAL A 188 -14.52 -0.68 -4.09
CA VAL A 188 -13.08 -0.91 -3.99
C VAL A 188 -12.29 0.15 -4.75
N THR A 189 -11.07 0.37 -4.29
CA THR A 189 -10.06 1.14 -5.03
C THR A 189 -9.28 0.19 -5.92
N VAL A 190 -9.23 0.49 -7.21
CA VAL A 190 -8.55 -0.27 -8.26
C VAL A 190 -7.41 0.56 -8.84
N TYR A 191 -6.20 0.02 -8.78
CA TYR A 191 -5.01 0.60 -9.37
C TYR A 191 -4.72 -0.08 -10.71
N ILE A 192 -4.56 0.71 -11.77
CA ILE A 192 -4.10 0.23 -13.08
C ILE A 192 -2.57 0.25 -13.08
N LEU A 193 -1.95 -0.94 -13.21
CA LEU A 193 -0.51 -1.14 -13.15
C LEU A 193 0.18 -0.94 -14.51
#